data_AF-A0A1U7T079-F1
#
_entry.id   AF-A0A1U7T079-F1
#
_cell.length_a   1.000
_cell.length_b   1.000
_cell.length_c   1.000
_cell.angle_alpha   90.00
_cell.angle_beta   90.00
_cell.angle_gamma   90.00
#
_symmetry.space_group_name_H-M   'P 1'
#
loop_
_entity.id
_entity.type
_entity.pdbx_description
1 polymer ?
#
loop_
_entity_poly.entity_id
_entity_poly.type
_entity_poly.pdbx_seq_one_letter_code
_entity_poly.pdbx_strand_id
1 'polypeptide(L)'
;MSLIQEPEFSKQDKAARVIQQAWKCFLDVSVFQHFKSLIDLRRQGEPRQIVKYINPKEAELLDAAAGIHVRFRLGGVKFPPDIYYKIFTHRHVEDLCANSPRDYTKLPAKHTAHNKSDRLQEEDHSGWYRRIENNGWRLVSNRFWRSTDSEMVENKKESEFHFSKLKRRQDLEKKRKIRKIEWMRQMYYAGNLEAKSTCRETLGLIHTATKGLIRAIEDGGIDSVMEWEVDEVLNWTNTLNFDEYIASWKEIATSNSSGNFMGFRFEHAQKGIYDYGAISCMPVRTPEDTVYENFIQNPNFTRLTPDSTYGI
;
A
#
# COMPACT_ATOMS: atom_id res chain seq x y z
N MET A 1 17.49 66.82 -17.16
CA MET A 1 18.07 65.49 -17.49
C MET A 1 17.57 64.45 -16.49
N SER A 2 16.35 63.91 -16.64
CA SER A 2 15.84 62.88 -15.70
C SER A 2 14.49 62.23 -16.11
N LEU A 3 14.30 61.80 -17.36
CA LEU A 3 13.03 61.16 -17.77
C LEU A 3 13.16 59.88 -18.62
N ILE A 4 14.38 59.36 -18.84
CA ILE A 4 14.61 58.20 -19.74
C ILE A 4 14.90 56.89 -18.97
N GLN A 5 15.17 56.94 -17.66
CA GLN A 5 15.61 55.76 -16.89
C GLN A 5 14.50 54.83 -16.38
N GLU A 6 13.29 55.35 -16.13
CA GLU A 6 12.13 54.57 -15.65
C GLU A 6 11.76 53.35 -16.55
N PRO A 7 11.70 53.46 -17.89
CA PRO A 7 11.34 52.32 -18.75
C PRO A 7 12.46 51.28 -18.89
N GLU A 8 13.73 51.66 -18.77
CA GLU A 8 14.86 50.71 -18.79
C GLU A 8 14.95 49.92 -17.50
N PHE A 9 14.76 50.57 -16.35
CA PHE A 9 14.71 49.89 -15.04
C PHE A 9 13.59 48.84 -15.02
N SER A 10 12.41 49.16 -15.57
CA SER A 10 11.30 48.21 -15.73
C SER A 10 11.64 47.01 -16.63
N LYS A 11 12.44 47.20 -17.69
CA LYS A 11 12.90 46.11 -18.57
C LYS A 11 13.93 45.23 -17.86
N GLN A 12 14.86 45.83 -17.12
CA GLN A 12 15.86 45.13 -16.32
C GLN A 12 15.18 44.31 -15.20
N ASP A 13 14.19 44.88 -14.52
CA ASP A 13 13.39 44.18 -13.51
C ASP A 13 12.62 43.00 -14.09
N LYS A 14 12.04 43.16 -15.29
CA LYS A 14 11.38 42.05 -16.00
C LYS A 14 12.38 40.95 -16.34
N ALA A 15 13.55 41.30 -16.86
CA ALA A 15 14.61 40.32 -17.16
C ALA A 15 15.11 39.62 -15.88
N ALA A 16 15.33 40.36 -14.79
CA ALA A 16 15.74 39.81 -13.51
C ALA A 16 14.68 38.86 -12.93
N ARG A 17 13.38 39.19 -13.04
CA ARG A 17 12.28 38.31 -12.62
C ARG A 17 12.26 37.00 -13.41
N VAL A 18 12.49 37.05 -14.72
CA VAL A 18 12.59 35.84 -15.56
C VAL A 18 13.74 34.95 -15.10
N ILE A 19 14.92 35.54 -14.85
CA ILE A 19 16.09 34.79 -14.37
C ILE A 19 15.82 34.19 -12.99
N GLN A 20 15.26 34.97 -12.07
CA GLN A 20 14.91 34.49 -10.72
C GLN A 20 13.85 33.39 -10.75
N GLN A 21 12.86 33.51 -11.63
CA GLN A 21 11.83 32.50 -11.79
C GLN A 21 12.42 31.21 -12.39
N ALA A 22 13.29 31.31 -13.40
CA ALA A 22 14.00 30.17 -13.95
C ALA A 22 14.88 29.48 -12.88
N TRP A 23 15.58 30.26 -12.06
CA TRP A 23 16.38 29.73 -10.95
C TRP A 23 15.52 29.03 -9.89
N LYS A 24 14.39 29.63 -9.49
CA LYS A 24 13.43 29.01 -8.56
C LYS A 24 12.87 27.71 -9.12
N CYS A 25 12.43 27.70 -10.39
CA CYS A 25 11.96 26.49 -11.05
C CYS A 25 13.04 25.41 -11.08
N PHE A 26 14.30 25.78 -11.36
CA PHE A 26 15.40 24.83 -11.33
C PHE A 26 15.60 24.23 -9.93
N LEU A 27 15.58 25.05 -8.88
CA LEU A 27 15.67 24.57 -7.50
C LEU A 27 14.49 23.66 -7.13
N ASP A 28 13.26 24.07 -7.45
CA ASP A 28 12.05 23.31 -7.13
C ASP A 28 12.04 21.96 -7.85
N VAL A 29 12.43 21.92 -9.13
CA VAL A 29 12.60 20.67 -9.88
C VAL A 29 13.69 19.80 -9.25
N SER A 30 14.83 20.38 -8.84
CA SER A 30 15.91 19.63 -8.21
C SER A 30 15.48 19.01 -6.87
N VAL A 31 14.78 19.78 -6.04
CA VAL A 31 14.24 19.32 -4.76
C VAL A 31 13.20 18.22 -4.99
N PHE A 32 12.31 18.37 -5.97
CA PHE A 32 11.34 17.34 -6.33
C PHE A 32 12.00 16.05 -6.83
N GLN A 33 13.02 16.16 -7.68
CA GLN A 33 13.79 14.99 -8.15
C GLN A 33 14.46 14.25 -7.01
N HIS A 34 15.01 14.98 -6.02
CA HIS A 34 15.57 14.38 -4.82
C HIS A 34 14.49 13.59 -4.04
N PHE A 35 13.34 14.20 -3.74
CA PHE A 35 12.24 13.50 -3.07
C PHE A 35 11.73 12.30 -3.85
N LYS A 36 11.61 12.43 -5.18
CA LYS A 36 11.22 11.34 -6.07
C LYS A 36 12.21 10.18 -5.98
N SER A 37 13.51 10.46 -5.98
CA SER A 37 14.55 9.43 -5.85
C SER A 37 14.54 8.75 -4.49
N LEU A 38 14.24 9.49 -3.40
CA LEU A 38 14.14 8.92 -2.06
C LEU A 38 13.00 7.91 -1.93
N ILE A 39 11.87 8.19 -2.59
CA ILE A 39 10.68 7.35 -2.50
C ILE A 39 10.59 6.32 -3.62
N ASP A 40 11.46 6.30 -4.65
CA ASP A 40 11.40 5.33 -5.76
C ASP A 40 11.86 3.93 -5.32
N LEU A 41 11.15 3.38 -4.35
CA LEU A 41 11.21 2.01 -3.90
C LEU A 41 10.27 1.21 -4.82
N ARG A 42 10.82 0.52 -5.80
CA ARG A 42 10.06 -0.31 -6.75
C ARG A 42 9.84 -1.71 -6.19
N ARG A 43 9.04 -1.83 -5.13
CA ARG A 43 8.89 -3.08 -4.33
C ARG A 43 10.20 -3.61 -3.76
N GLN A 44 11.12 -2.71 -3.42
CA GLN A 44 12.40 -3.05 -2.83
C GLN A 44 12.41 -2.66 -1.34
N GLY A 45 13.21 -3.40 -0.56
CA GLY A 45 13.38 -3.19 0.87
C GLY A 45 12.33 -3.87 1.74
N GLU A 46 12.77 -4.33 2.92
CA GLU A 46 11.88 -4.93 3.91
C GLU A 46 11.04 -3.82 4.59
N PRO A 47 9.71 -3.95 4.65
CA PRO A 47 8.84 -2.93 5.25
C PRO A 47 9.18 -2.67 6.72
N ARG A 48 9.57 -3.71 7.47
CA ARG A 48 9.97 -3.59 8.88
C ARG A 48 11.19 -2.71 9.05
N GLN A 49 12.23 -2.89 8.22
CA GLN A 49 13.44 -2.09 8.27
C GLN A 49 13.16 -0.63 7.91
N ILE A 50 12.39 -0.40 6.85
CA ILE A 50 12.02 0.95 6.41
C ILE A 50 11.26 1.68 7.53
N VAL A 51 10.24 1.03 8.10
CA VAL A 51 9.45 1.62 9.18
C VAL A 51 10.26 1.76 10.45
N LYS A 52 11.25 0.90 10.73
CA LYS A 52 12.12 1.05 11.90
C LYS A 52 12.86 2.40 11.92
N TYR A 53 13.24 2.92 10.75
CA TYR A 53 13.86 4.25 10.63
C TYR A 53 12.86 5.41 10.76
N ILE A 54 11.57 5.18 10.50
CA ILE A 54 10.52 6.20 10.53
C ILE A 54 9.78 6.22 11.88
N ASN A 55 9.40 5.06 12.38
CA ASN A 55 8.72 4.84 13.64
C ASN A 55 9.06 3.43 14.18
N PRO A 56 9.99 3.30 15.15
CA PRO A 56 10.42 2.01 15.66
C PRO A 56 9.31 1.24 16.37
N LYS A 57 8.38 1.94 17.05
CA LYS A 57 7.26 1.29 17.75
C LYS A 57 6.30 0.62 16.77
N GLU A 58 6.05 1.26 15.64
CA GLU A 58 5.20 0.67 14.61
C GLU A 58 5.90 -0.50 13.92
N ALA A 59 7.21 -0.42 13.71
CA ALA A 59 7.99 -1.49 13.11
C ALA A 59 7.95 -2.80 13.93
N GLU A 60 7.81 -2.72 15.25
CA GLU A 60 7.65 -3.89 16.12
C GLU A 60 6.32 -4.62 15.91
N LEU A 61 5.28 -3.89 15.50
CA LEU A 61 3.96 -4.45 15.22
C LEU A 61 3.86 -5.09 13.82
N LEU A 62 4.87 -4.90 12.97
CA LEU A 62 4.87 -5.43 11.60
C LEU A 62 5.27 -6.89 11.59
N ASP A 63 4.32 -7.74 11.23
CA ASP A 63 4.52 -9.17 11.07
C ASP A 63 4.74 -9.58 9.60
N ALA A 64 5.62 -10.56 9.38
CA ALA A 64 5.82 -11.22 8.10
C ALA A 64 4.58 -12.00 7.67
N ALA A 65 3.85 -12.60 8.63
CA ALA A 65 2.66 -13.40 8.30
C ALA A 65 1.49 -12.54 7.78
N ALA A 66 1.46 -11.24 8.05
CA ALA A 66 0.42 -10.34 7.54
C ALA A 66 0.61 -9.93 6.07
N GLY A 67 1.78 -10.19 5.47
CA GLY A 67 2.06 -9.81 4.07
C GLY A 67 1.93 -8.30 3.85
N ILE A 68 2.65 -7.55 4.67
CA ILE A 68 2.58 -6.10 4.79
C ILE A 68 3.41 -5.45 3.68
N HIS A 69 2.93 -4.37 3.10
CA HIS A 69 3.77 -3.43 2.35
C HIS A 69 3.47 -2.00 2.79
N VAL A 70 4.46 -1.13 2.65
CA VAL A 70 4.39 0.27 3.00
C VAL A 70 4.46 1.07 1.71
N ARG A 71 3.54 2.02 1.53
CA ARG A 71 3.55 2.92 0.37
C ARG A 71 3.80 4.34 0.82
N PHE A 72 4.60 5.06 0.05
CA PHE A 72 4.90 6.48 0.25
C PHE A 72 4.16 7.36 -0.76
N ARG A 73 3.87 8.59 -0.33
CA ARG A 73 3.30 9.65 -1.17
C ARG A 73 3.91 10.99 -0.81
N LEU A 74 4.09 11.83 -1.82
CA LEU A 74 4.36 13.24 -1.63
C LEU A 74 3.03 13.97 -1.49
N GLY A 75 2.92 14.85 -0.49
CA GLY A 75 1.74 15.65 -0.23
C GLY A 75 2.11 16.94 0.47
N GLY A 76 1.11 17.70 0.91
CA GLY A 76 1.31 18.97 1.61
C GLY A 76 0.78 20.16 0.81
N VAL A 77 0.44 21.22 1.54
CA VAL A 77 -0.16 22.44 0.99
C VAL A 77 0.88 23.49 0.55
N LYS A 78 2.14 23.31 0.95
CA LYS A 78 3.28 24.19 0.60
C LYS A 78 4.40 23.35 0.01
N PHE A 79 5.17 23.97 -0.88
CA PHE A 79 6.41 23.40 -1.38
C PHE A 79 7.58 23.81 -0.45
N PRO A 80 8.55 22.92 -0.14
CA PRO A 80 8.73 21.54 -0.61
C PRO A 80 7.67 20.55 -0.08
N PRO A 81 7.39 19.44 -0.79
CA PRO A 81 6.37 18.48 -0.38
C PRO A 81 6.82 17.67 0.85
N ASP A 82 5.84 17.34 1.69
CA ASP A 82 5.97 16.43 2.81
C ASP A 82 5.80 14.97 2.36
N ILE A 83 6.53 14.06 3.01
CA ILE A 83 6.44 12.62 2.74
C ILE A 83 5.44 11.99 3.69
N TYR A 84 4.45 11.29 3.14
CA TYR A 84 3.48 10.50 3.88
C TYR A 84 3.66 9.02 3.60
N TYR A 85 3.34 8.18 4.57
CA TYR A 85 3.32 6.72 4.41
C TYR A 85 1.98 6.13 4.85
N LYS A 86 1.64 4.98 4.27
CA LYS A 86 0.49 4.16 4.67
C LYS A 86 0.87 2.68 4.59
N ILE A 87 0.42 1.93 5.59
CA ILE A 87 0.67 0.50 5.70
C ILE A 87 -0.54 -0.26 5.14
N PHE A 88 -0.24 -1.25 4.30
CA PHE A 88 -1.23 -2.09 3.63
C PHE A 88 -0.93 -3.56 3.91
N THR A 89 -1.99 -4.35 4.06
CA THR A 89 -1.93 -5.79 4.30
C THR A 89 -2.49 -6.54 3.09
N HIS A 90 -1.74 -7.51 2.56
CA HIS A 90 -2.21 -8.34 1.45
C HIS A 90 -2.88 -9.64 1.89
N ARG A 91 -2.51 -10.18 3.07
CA ARG A 91 -3.12 -11.41 3.55
C ARG A 91 -4.53 -11.14 4.09
N HIS A 92 -5.30 -12.22 4.23
CA HIS A 92 -6.65 -12.15 4.73
C HIS A 92 -6.65 -11.58 6.15
N VAL A 93 -7.26 -10.41 6.33
CA VAL A 93 -7.59 -9.86 7.63
C VAL A 93 -9.10 -9.96 7.75
N GLU A 94 -9.56 -10.85 8.63
CA GLU A 94 -10.98 -10.94 8.97
C GLU A 94 -11.23 -10.04 10.18
N ASP A 95 -12.07 -9.04 9.98
CA ASP A 95 -12.54 -8.20 11.07
C ASP A 95 -13.65 -8.94 11.81
N LEU A 96 -13.32 -9.46 12.99
CA LEU A 96 -14.27 -10.15 13.87
C LEU A 96 -15.48 -9.26 14.19
N CYS A 97 -15.27 -7.93 14.27
CA CYS A 97 -16.32 -6.97 14.56
C CYS A 97 -17.14 -6.57 13.31
N ALA A 98 -16.65 -6.82 12.09
CA ALA A 98 -17.45 -6.65 10.88
C ALA A 98 -18.55 -7.71 10.77
N ASN A 99 -18.27 -8.91 11.27
CA ASN A 99 -19.26 -9.99 11.36
C ASN A 99 -20.14 -9.88 12.62
N SER A 100 -19.66 -9.18 13.65
CA SER A 100 -20.42 -9.03 14.89
C SER A 100 -20.24 -7.67 15.53
N PRO A 101 -21.34 -6.91 15.47
CA PRO A 101 -21.71 -6.01 16.55
C PRO A 101 -23.19 -5.62 16.46
N ARG A 102 -24.04 -6.59 16.11
CA ARG A 102 -25.46 -6.31 15.94
C ARG A 102 -26.00 -5.93 17.31
N ASP A 103 -26.87 -4.93 17.35
CA ASP A 103 -27.62 -4.63 18.56
C ASP A 103 -28.65 -5.75 18.75
N TYR A 104 -28.22 -6.86 19.34
CA TYR A 104 -29.05 -8.05 19.56
C TYR A 104 -30.22 -7.77 20.53
N THR A 105 -30.23 -6.60 21.19
CA THR A 105 -31.32 -6.18 22.08
C THR A 105 -32.52 -5.62 21.31
N LYS A 106 -32.31 -5.15 20.08
CA LYS A 106 -33.34 -4.55 19.21
C LYS A 106 -33.70 -5.42 18.01
N LEU A 107 -33.55 -6.74 18.12
CA LEU A 107 -33.97 -7.63 17.04
C LEU A 107 -35.47 -7.47 16.79
N PRO A 108 -35.92 -7.13 15.57
CA PRO A 108 -37.34 -7.18 15.25
C PRO A 108 -37.81 -8.61 15.50
N ALA A 109 -38.98 -8.76 16.14
CA ALA A 109 -39.58 -10.07 16.33
C ALA A 109 -39.70 -10.72 14.95
N LYS A 110 -38.90 -11.77 14.69
CA LYS A 110 -38.91 -12.46 13.39
C LYS A 110 -40.35 -12.90 13.14
N HIS A 111 -41.02 -12.28 12.18
CA HIS A 111 -42.31 -12.75 11.72
C HIS A 111 -42.12 -14.16 11.16
N THR A 112 -42.55 -15.18 11.89
CA THR A 112 -42.73 -16.56 11.40
C THR A 112 -43.93 -16.66 10.43
N ALA A 113 -44.41 -15.53 9.91
CA ALA A 113 -45.53 -15.50 9.00
C ALA A 113 -45.06 -15.91 7.59
N HIS A 114 -45.64 -16.98 7.09
CA HIS A 114 -45.48 -17.49 5.72
C HIS A 114 -46.01 -16.52 4.63
N ASN A 115 -46.48 -15.34 5.01
CA ASN A 115 -47.05 -14.33 4.13
C ASN A 115 -45.96 -13.32 3.76
N LYS A 116 -45.40 -13.49 2.55
CA LYS A 116 -44.51 -12.52 1.90
C LYS A 116 -45.26 -11.20 1.69
N SER A 117 -45.21 -10.29 2.66
CA SER A 117 -45.45 -8.89 2.37
C SER A 117 -44.17 -8.32 1.73
N ASP A 118 -44.30 -7.81 0.51
CA ASP A 118 -43.22 -7.38 -0.38
C ASP A 118 -42.47 -6.11 0.08
N ARG A 119 -42.62 -5.72 1.34
CA ARG A 119 -41.94 -4.57 1.93
C ARG A 119 -40.79 -5.07 2.78
N LEU A 120 -39.60 -5.11 2.17
CA LEU A 120 -38.34 -5.16 2.90
C LEU A 120 -38.36 -3.99 3.89
N GLN A 121 -38.59 -4.27 5.18
CA GLN A 121 -38.42 -3.24 6.20
C GLN A 121 -36.95 -2.85 6.20
N GLU A 122 -36.66 -1.55 6.05
CA GLU A 122 -35.32 -1.03 6.24
C GLU A 122 -34.92 -1.33 7.69
N GLU A 123 -33.94 -2.22 7.87
CA GLU A 123 -33.38 -2.51 9.19
C GLU A 123 -32.71 -1.23 9.73
N ASP A 124 -33.05 -0.82 10.96
CA ASP A 124 -32.38 0.31 11.62
C ASP A 124 -30.99 -0.14 12.10
N HIS A 125 -29.97 0.34 11.40
CA HIS A 125 -28.57 -0.01 11.64
C HIS A 125 -27.86 0.93 12.62
N SER A 126 -28.56 1.91 13.20
CA SER A 126 -27.97 2.98 14.03
C SER A 126 -27.18 2.49 15.25
N GLY A 127 -27.57 1.34 15.83
CA GLY A 127 -26.91 0.73 16.99
C GLY A 127 -25.82 -0.28 16.67
N TRP A 128 -25.56 -0.58 15.39
CA TRP A 128 -24.53 -1.55 15.02
C TRP A 128 -23.14 -0.91 15.12
N TYR A 129 -22.12 -1.66 15.52
CA TYR A 129 -20.75 -1.11 15.48
C TYR A 129 -20.43 -0.67 14.06
N ARG A 130 -19.86 0.50 14.05
CA ARG A 130 -19.34 1.16 12.89
C ARG A 130 -17.83 1.11 12.99
N ARG A 131 -17.20 0.45 12.03
CA ARG A 131 -15.75 0.43 11.95
C ARG A 131 -15.23 1.81 11.57
N ILE A 132 -14.45 2.41 12.47
CA ILE A 132 -13.70 3.63 12.18
C ILE A 132 -12.27 3.20 11.84
N GLU A 133 -11.94 3.20 10.55
CA GLU A 133 -10.55 3.02 10.11
C GLU A 133 -9.76 4.31 10.34
N ASN A 134 -9.00 4.41 11.44
CA ASN A 134 -7.98 5.45 11.61
C ASN A 134 -6.72 5.17 10.77
N ASN A 135 -6.89 4.59 9.58
CA ASN A 135 -5.82 4.23 8.65
C ASN A 135 -5.63 5.32 7.60
N GLY A 136 -5.37 6.54 8.06
CA GLY A 136 -5.02 7.69 7.23
C GLY A 136 -3.60 7.60 6.67
N TRP A 137 -3.25 8.53 5.78
CA TRP A 137 -1.86 8.78 5.41
C TRP A 137 -1.15 9.45 6.58
N ARG A 138 -0.01 8.90 7.01
CA ARG A 138 0.76 9.40 8.16
C ARG A 138 1.99 10.16 7.70
N LEU A 139 2.29 11.30 8.33
CA LEU A 139 3.49 12.08 8.03
C LEU A 139 4.76 11.33 8.49
N VAL A 140 5.80 11.30 7.65
CA VAL A 140 7.15 10.87 8.05
C VAL A 140 7.77 12.01 8.87
N SER A 141 7.56 12.01 10.18
CA SER A 141 8.07 13.08 11.05
C SER A 141 9.57 12.92 11.31
N ASN A 142 10.30 14.05 11.35
CA ASN A 142 11.71 14.07 11.76
C ASN A 142 11.89 14.05 13.30
N ARG A 143 10.77 14.07 14.05
CA ARG A 143 10.77 14.11 15.52
C ARG A 143 9.78 13.09 16.07
N PHE A 144 10.32 11.94 16.45
CA PHE A 144 9.62 10.75 16.97
C PHE A 144 8.73 10.99 18.22
N TRP A 145 8.79 12.17 18.85
CA TRP A 145 8.22 12.40 20.20
C TRP A 145 7.31 13.63 20.35
N ARG A 146 6.99 14.39 19.28
CA ARG A 146 5.91 15.39 19.43
C ARG A 146 4.58 14.66 19.42
N SER A 147 3.78 14.82 20.47
CA SER A 147 2.34 14.54 20.46
C SER A 147 1.77 15.32 19.30
N THR A 148 1.67 14.65 18.17
CA THR A 148 1.24 15.29 16.94
C THR A 148 -0.27 15.20 17.04
N ASP A 149 -0.91 16.30 17.43
CA ASP A 149 -2.22 16.67 16.89
C ASP A 149 -2.04 16.89 15.38
N SER A 150 -1.57 15.85 14.70
CA SER A 150 -1.33 15.84 13.28
C SER A 150 -2.71 15.87 12.70
N GLU A 151 -2.96 16.89 11.90
CA GLU A 151 -3.99 16.90 10.88
C GLU A 151 -3.88 15.59 10.10
N MET A 152 -4.52 14.54 10.61
CA MET A 152 -4.77 13.34 9.86
C MET A 152 -5.61 13.86 8.72
N VAL A 153 -5.12 13.69 7.49
CA VAL A 153 -5.97 13.88 6.31
C VAL A 153 -7.05 12.81 6.43
N GLU A 154 -8.14 13.16 7.12
CA GLU A 154 -9.24 12.27 7.40
C GLU A 154 -9.77 11.80 6.05
N ASN A 155 -9.66 10.49 5.81
CA ASN A 155 -10.44 9.89 4.75
C ASN A 155 -11.89 9.87 5.23
N LYS A 156 -12.63 10.95 4.96
CA LYS A 156 -14.08 11.04 5.25
C LYS A 156 -14.93 10.03 4.47
N LYS A 157 -14.30 9.25 3.58
CA LYS A 157 -14.97 8.19 2.83
C LYS A 157 -14.99 6.93 3.67
N GLU A 158 -16.14 6.65 4.25
CA GLU A 158 -16.42 5.36 4.84
C GLU A 158 -16.39 4.29 3.75
N SER A 159 -15.54 3.29 3.93
CA SER A 159 -15.53 2.12 3.06
C SER A 159 -16.49 1.09 3.63
N GLU A 160 -17.63 0.92 2.96
CA GLU A 160 -18.53 -0.19 3.26
C GLU A 160 -17.81 -1.52 3.03
N PHE A 161 -17.80 -2.37 4.05
CA PHE A 161 -17.21 -3.70 3.99
C PHE A 161 -18.32 -4.75 4.16
N HIS A 162 -18.72 -5.36 3.05
CA HIS A 162 -19.74 -6.39 3.07
C HIS A 162 -19.16 -7.74 3.55
N PHE A 163 -19.86 -8.47 4.42
CA PHE A 163 -19.39 -9.76 4.95
C PHE A 163 -19.13 -10.79 3.83
N SER A 164 -20.09 -10.94 2.89
CA SER A 164 -19.98 -11.89 1.77
C SER A 164 -18.83 -11.54 0.83
N LYS A 165 -17.93 -12.51 0.61
CA LYS A 165 -16.79 -12.40 -0.31
C LYS A 165 -17.25 -12.19 -1.76
N LEU A 166 -18.35 -12.83 -2.15
CA LEU A 166 -18.89 -12.72 -3.50
C LEU A 166 -19.37 -11.30 -3.80
N LYS A 167 -20.14 -10.70 -2.87
CA LYS A 167 -20.62 -9.32 -3.03
C LYS A 167 -19.47 -8.33 -3.04
N ARG A 168 -18.45 -8.50 -2.18
CA ARG A 168 -17.23 -7.68 -2.24
C ARG A 168 -16.51 -7.77 -3.58
N ARG A 169 -16.45 -8.97 -4.19
CA ARG A 169 -15.85 -9.15 -5.52
C ARG A 169 -16.64 -8.38 -6.59
N GLN A 170 -17.96 -8.51 -6.57
CA GLN A 170 -18.85 -7.75 -7.47
C GLN A 170 -18.73 -6.24 -7.27
N ASP A 171 -18.65 -5.77 -6.03
CA ASP A 171 -18.48 -4.34 -5.71
C ASP A 171 -17.12 -3.81 -6.20
N LEU A 172 -16.07 -4.63 -6.11
CA LEU A 172 -14.75 -4.29 -6.67
C LEU A 172 -14.76 -4.21 -8.19
N GLU A 173 -15.44 -5.15 -8.86
CA GLU A 173 -15.63 -5.16 -10.31
C GLU A 173 -16.44 -3.93 -10.77
N LYS A 174 -17.55 -3.62 -10.10
CA LYS A 174 -18.33 -2.39 -10.35
C LYS A 174 -17.47 -1.14 -10.19
N LYS A 175 -16.68 -1.05 -9.11
CA LYS A 175 -15.76 0.08 -8.88
C LYS A 175 -14.67 0.15 -9.95
N ARG A 176 -14.20 -0.99 -10.48
CA ARG A 176 -13.23 -1.03 -11.58
C ARG A 176 -13.86 -0.50 -12.86
N LYS A 177 -15.06 -0.98 -13.22
CA LYS A 177 -15.84 -0.51 -14.37
C LYS A 177 -16.06 1.01 -14.32
N ILE A 178 -16.51 1.54 -13.18
CA ILE A 178 -16.73 2.98 -12.98
C ILE A 178 -15.44 3.77 -13.26
N ARG A 179 -14.30 3.34 -12.70
CA ARG A 179 -13.01 4.02 -12.91
C ARG A 179 -12.53 3.96 -14.35
N LYS A 180 -12.72 2.84 -15.04
CA LYS A 180 -12.38 2.69 -16.47
C LYS A 180 -13.19 3.68 -17.31
N ILE A 181 -14.49 3.79 -17.04
CA ILE A 181 -15.39 4.73 -17.71
C ILE A 181 -14.98 6.18 -17.42
N GLU A 182 -14.74 6.53 -16.16
CA GLU A 182 -14.29 7.88 -15.77
C GLU A 182 -12.97 8.23 -16.46
N TRP A 183 -12.03 7.29 -16.52
CA TRP A 183 -10.76 7.48 -17.20
C TRP A 183 -10.93 7.68 -18.71
N MET A 184 -11.72 6.84 -19.38
CA MET A 184 -12.05 7.01 -20.80
C MET A 184 -12.68 8.38 -21.05
N ARG A 185 -13.65 8.77 -20.20
CA ARG A 185 -14.34 10.07 -20.29
C ARG A 185 -13.36 11.23 -20.16
N GLN A 186 -12.44 11.17 -19.20
CA GLN A 186 -11.38 12.16 -19.04
C GLN A 186 -10.48 12.24 -20.26
N MET A 187 -10.02 11.10 -20.78
CA MET A 187 -9.16 11.04 -21.96
C MET A 187 -9.86 11.61 -23.20
N TYR A 188 -11.16 11.36 -23.35
CA TYR A 188 -11.96 11.89 -24.47
C TYR A 188 -12.06 13.41 -24.44
N TYR A 189 -12.49 14.00 -23.33
CA TYR A 189 -12.61 15.47 -23.27
C TYR A 189 -11.26 16.18 -23.21
N ALA A 190 -10.22 15.54 -22.68
CA ALA A 190 -8.86 16.07 -22.74
C ALA A 190 -8.31 16.08 -24.18
N GLY A 191 -8.91 15.32 -25.10
CA GLY A 191 -8.44 15.19 -26.48
C GLY A 191 -7.21 14.27 -26.63
N ASN A 192 -6.92 13.45 -25.62
CA ASN A 192 -5.72 12.61 -25.56
C ASN A 192 -5.96 11.15 -25.99
N LEU A 193 -7.14 10.81 -26.53
CA LEU A 193 -7.42 9.48 -27.07
C LEU A 193 -6.81 9.32 -28.46
N GLU A 194 -5.67 8.62 -28.51
CA GLU A 194 -4.98 8.27 -29.75
C GLU A 194 -5.21 6.82 -30.12
N ALA A 195 -6.05 6.59 -31.14
CA ALA A 195 -6.27 5.25 -31.66
C ALA A 195 -4.97 4.64 -32.23
N LYS A 196 -4.73 3.36 -31.94
CA LYS A 196 -3.50 2.64 -32.35
C LYS A 196 -3.35 2.50 -33.87
N SER A 197 -4.45 2.58 -34.61
CA SER A 197 -4.47 2.31 -36.04
C SER A 197 -4.10 3.53 -36.87
N THR A 198 -3.22 3.34 -37.85
CA THR A 198 -2.82 4.38 -38.82
C THR A 198 -3.79 4.55 -39.97
N CYS A 199 -4.76 3.65 -40.16
CA CYS A 199 -5.73 3.71 -41.25
C CYS A 199 -6.90 4.67 -40.94
N ARG A 200 -7.11 5.65 -41.83
CA ARG A 200 -8.14 6.70 -41.70
C ARG A 200 -9.56 6.15 -41.51
N GLU A 201 -9.90 5.04 -42.16
CA GLU A 201 -11.22 4.40 -42.04
C GLU A 201 -11.43 3.80 -40.65
N THR A 202 -10.42 3.06 -40.16
CA THR A 202 -10.44 2.49 -38.80
C THR A 202 -10.46 3.55 -37.73
N LEU A 203 -9.76 4.68 -37.94
CA LEU A 203 -9.79 5.83 -37.04
C LEU A 203 -11.21 6.43 -36.93
N GLY A 204 -11.90 6.57 -38.07
CA GLY A 204 -13.28 7.06 -38.11
C GLY A 204 -14.25 6.16 -37.37
N LEU A 205 -14.11 4.84 -37.53
CA LEU A 205 -14.93 3.84 -36.82
C LEU A 205 -14.69 3.89 -35.31
N ILE A 206 -13.42 3.92 -34.88
CA ILE A 206 -13.05 3.97 -33.46
C ILE A 206 -13.58 5.26 -32.82
N HIS A 207 -13.43 6.41 -33.48
CA HIS A 207 -13.93 7.69 -32.95
C HIS A 207 -15.47 7.70 -32.86
N THR A 208 -16.14 7.13 -33.85
CA THR A 208 -17.61 7.01 -33.86
C THR A 208 -18.11 6.07 -32.75
N ALA A 209 -17.46 4.93 -32.56
CA ALA A 209 -17.77 3.98 -31.49
C ALA A 209 -17.55 4.61 -30.11
N THR A 210 -16.41 5.30 -29.91
CA THR A 210 -16.10 6.01 -28.66
C THR A 210 -17.15 7.08 -28.35
N LYS A 211 -17.52 7.88 -29.35
CA LYS A 211 -18.55 8.92 -29.21
C LYS A 211 -19.93 8.33 -28.91
N GLY A 212 -20.29 7.22 -29.54
CA GLY A 212 -21.53 6.49 -29.28
C GLY A 212 -21.57 5.96 -27.84
N LEU A 213 -20.47 5.38 -27.37
CA LEU A 213 -20.34 4.85 -26.02
C LEU A 213 -20.48 5.94 -24.95
N ILE A 214 -19.82 7.08 -25.16
CA ILE A 214 -19.90 8.22 -24.22
C ILE A 214 -21.32 8.77 -24.15
N ARG A 215 -22.02 8.90 -25.28
CA ARG A 215 -23.43 9.31 -25.30
C ARG A 215 -24.33 8.32 -24.56
N ALA A 216 -24.14 7.03 -24.75
CA ALA A 216 -24.89 6.01 -24.02
C ALA A 216 -24.67 6.11 -22.49
N ILE A 217 -23.45 6.46 -22.06
CA ILE A 217 -23.13 6.69 -20.64
C ILE A 217 -23.76 7.98 -20.12
N GLU A 218 -23.79 9.05 -20.93
CA GLU A 218 -24.42 10.33 -20.57
C GLU A 218 -25.95 10.21 -20.45
N ASP A 219 -26.58 9.51 -21.39
CA ASP A 219 -28.03 9.39 -21.50
C ASP A 219 -28.61 8.30 -20.59
N GLY A 220 -27.93 7.14 -20.50
CA GLY A 220 -28.40 5.95 -19.78
C GLY A 220 -27.67 5.65 -18.46
N GLY A 221 -26.66 6.45 -18.11
CA GLY A 221 -25.82 6.22 -16.94
C GLY A 221 -24.81 5.07 -17.10
N ILE A 222 -24.03 4.82 -16.05
CA ILE A 222 -22.91 3.87 -16.04
C ILE A 222 -23.35 2.40 -16.25
N ASP A 223 -24.60 2.07 -15.92
CA ASP A 223 -25.14 0.72 -16.09
C ASP A 223 -25.62 0.44 -17.51
N SER A 224 -25.74 1.46 -18.37
CA SER A 224 -26.15 1.30 -19.77
C SER A 224 -25.10 0.63 -20.65
N VAL A 225 -23.83 0.62 -20.23
CA VAL A 225 -22.71 0.13 -21.02
C VAL A 225 -22.04 -1.03 -20.31
N MET A 226 -21.68 -2.09 -21.04
CA MET A 226 -21.02 -3.26 -20.46
C MET A 226 -19.50 -3.04 -20.32
N GLU A 227 -18.88 -3.68 -19.33
CA GLU A 227 -17.42 -3.52 -19.11
C GLU A 227 -16.60 -3.95 -20.34
N TRP A 228 -17.01 -5.01 -21.03
CA TRP A 228 -16.31 -5.49 -22.22
C TRP A 228 -16.34 -4.49 -23.38
N GLU A 229 -17.43 -3.71 -23.55
CA GLU A 229 -17.54 -2.67 -24.58
C GLU A 229 -16.55 -1.53 -24.31
N VAL A 230 -16.43 -1.16 -23.02
CA VAL A 230 -15.45 -0.17 -22.56
C VAL A 230 -14.03 -0.68 -22.79
N ASP A 231 -13.76 -1.93 -22.42
CA ASP A 231 -12.44 -2.55 -22.57
C ASP A 231 -12.02 -2.69 -24.03
N GLU A 232 -12.96 -3.03 -24.91
CA GLU A 232 -12.71 -3.11 -26.35
C GLU A 232 -12.36 -1.72 -26.90
N VAL A 233 -13.19 -0.70 -26.62
CA VAL A 233 -12.91 0.67 -27.05
C VAL A 233 -11.58 1.16 -26.49
N LEU A 234 -11.26 0.90 -25.21
CA LEU A 234 -9.97 1.27 -24.62
C LEU A 234 -8.80 0.55 -25.30
N ASN A 235 -8.95 -0.73 -25.64
CA ASN A 235 -7.89 -1.48 -26.30
C ASN A 235 -7.58 -0.93 -27.71
N TRP A 236 -8.58 -0.42 -28.42
CA TRP A 236 -8.43 0.18 -29.74
C TRP A 236 -8.00 1.66 -29.70
N THR A 237 -8.40 2.38 -28.66
CA THR A 237 -8.19 3.84 -28.53
C THR A 237 -6.94 4.26 -27.78
N ASN A 238 -6.24 3.35 -27.09
CA ASN A 238 -5.19 3.78 -26.16
C ASN A 238 -3.86 3.09 -26.39
N THR A 239 -2.80 3.87 -26.60
CA THR A 239 -1.40 3.41 -26.52
C THR A 239 -1.01 3.04 -25.08
N LEU A 240 -1.67 3.60 -24.05
CA LEU A 240 -1.51 3.21 -22.64
C LEU A 240 -2.65 2.27 -22.19
N ASN A 241 -2.29 1.10 -21.67
CA ASN A 241 -3.23 0.19 -21.03
C ASN A 241 -3.58 0.71 -19.62
N PHE A 242 -4.86 0.91 -19.33
CA PHE A 242 -5.32 1.37 -18.00
C PHE A 242 -4.83 0.48 -16.87
N ASP A 243 -4.95 -0.84 -17.04
CA ASP A 243 -4.62 -1.81 -16.01
C ASP A 243 -3.10 -1.83 -15.77
N GLU A 244 -2.30 -1.69 -16.83
CA GLU A 244 -0.84 -1.56 -16.75
C GLU A 244 -0.43 -0.24 -16.07
N TYR A 245 -1.08 0.86 -16.43
CA TYR A 245 -0.86 2.16 -15.79
C TYR A 245 -1.19 2.10 -14.29
N ILE A 246 -2.32 1.50 -13.92
CA ILE A 246 -2.71 1.36 -12.51
C ILE A 246 -1.78 0.40 -11.77
N ALA A 247 -1.31 -0.67 -12.42
CA ALA A 247 -0.35 -1.61 -11.85
C ALA A 247 0.98 -0.91 -11.55
N SER A 248 1.58 -0.27 -12.55
CA SER A 248 2.82 0.51 -12.38
C SER A 248 2.65 1.63 -11.35
N TRP A 249 1.54 2.36 -11.38
CA TRP A 249 1.25 3.41 -10.41
C TRP A 249 1.12 2.92 -8.96
N LYS A 250 0.60 1.69 -8.75
CA LYS A 250 0.55 1.06 -7.43
C LYS A 250 1.93 0.56 -6.99
N GLU A 251 2.80 0.21 -7.92
CA GLU A 251 4.17 -0.24 -7.66
C GLU A 251 5.11 0.89 -7.28
N ILE A 252 4.91 2.07 -7.85
CA ILE A 252 5.70 3.25 -7.53
C ILE A 252 5.60 3.57 -6.03
N ALA A 253 6.76 3.77 -5.43
CA ALA A 253 6.93 4.15 -4.03
C ALA A 253 6.34 3.17 -3.02
N THR A 254 6.40 1.88 -3.34
CA THR A 254 5.90 0.79 -2.48
C THR A 254 7.05 -0.12 -2.07
N SER A 255 7.15 -0.47 -0.79
CA SER A 255 8.13 -1.44 -0.28
C SER A 255 7.89 -2.85 -0.82
N ASN A 256 8.85 -3.77 -0.59
CA ASN A 256 8.56 -5.19 -0.80
C ASN A 256 7.48 -5.67 0.18
N SER A 257 6.86 -6.81 -0.11
CA SER A 257 5.94 -7.48 0.81
C SER A 257 6.73 -8.14 1.95
N SER A 258 6.27 -8.00 3.19
CA SER A 258 6.84 -8.69 4.35
C SER A 258 6.75 -10.21 4.23
N GLY A 259 5.81 -10.72 3.42
CA GLY A 259 5.70 -12.14 3.13
C GLY A 259 6.85 -12.70 2.29
N ASN A 260 7.63 -11.83 1.64
CA ASN A 260 8.83 -12.21 0.88
C ASN A 260 10.08 -12.24 1.78
N PHE A 261 9.95 -11.98 3.08
CA PHE A 261 11.04 -12.10 4.02
C PHE A 261 11.49 -13.56 4.10
N MET A 262 12.63 -13.86 3.48
CA MET A 262 13.37 -15.09 3.75
C MET A 262 13.94 -14.96 5.16
N GLY A 263 13.22 -15.52 6.14
CA GLY A 263 13.80 -15.72 7.47
C GLY A 263 15.08 -16.53 7.39
N PHE A 264 15.92 -16.44 8.43
CA PHE A 264 17.08 -17.31 8.57
C PHE A 264 16.65 -18.76 8.41
N ARG A 265 17.01 -19.37 7.26
CA ARG A 265 16.90 -20.81 7.10
C ARG A 265 17.99 -21.39 7.99
N PHE A 266 17.59 -22.15 9.01
CA PHE A 266 18.51 -23.07 9.65
C PHE A 266 18.90 -24.11 8.59
N GLU A 267 20.04 -23.89 7.94
CA GLU A 267 20.68 -24.95 7.19
C GLU A 267 20.93 -26.08 8.19
N HIS A 268 20.27 -27.22 7.95
CA HIS A 268 20.56 -28.41 8.72
C HIS A 268 22.01 -28.73 8.45
N ALA A 269 22.88 -28.51 9.43
CA ALA A 269 24.26 -28.95 9.38
C ALA A 269 24.23 -30.42 8.99
N GLN A 270 24.69 -30.75 7.78
CA GLN A 270 24.86 -32.12 7.36
C GLN A 270 25.79 -32.77 8.38
N LYS A 271 25.23 -33.57 9.29
CA LYS A 271 26.01 -34.41 10.18
C LYS A 271 26.72 -35.41 9.29
N GLY A 272 27.99 -35.12 8.98
CA GLY A 272 28.91 -36.09 8.41
C GLY A 272 28.93 -37.30 9.33
N ILE A 273 28.39 -38.41 8.84
CA ILE A 273 28.51 -39.71 9.49
C ILE A 273 29.98 -40.11 9.31
N TYR A 274 30.80 -39.86 10.33
CA TYR A 274 32.13 -40.44 10.40
C TYR A 274 31.99 -41.88 10.89
N ASP A 275 32.18 -42.82 9.96
CA ASP A 275 32.30 -44.24 10.21
C ASP A 275 33.67 -44.52 10.86
N TYR A 276 33.70 -44.75 12.17
CA TYR A 276 34.92 -45.13 12.88
C TYR A 276 35.06 -46.65 12.89
N GLY A 277 35.87 -47.15 11.94
CA GLY A 277 36.33 -48.53 11.89
C GLY A 277 37.10 -48.91 13.17
N ALA A 278 36.81 -50.10 13.66
CA ALA A 278 37.38 -50.70 14.87
C ALA A 278 38.89 -50.92 14.76
N ILE A 279 39.66 -50.36 15.70
CA ILE A 279 41.06 -50.74 15.96
C ILE A 279 41.28 -50.91 17.48
N SER A 280 41.40 -52.18 17.88
CA SER A 280 42.31 -52.76 18.90
C SER A 280 42.37 -52.19 20.33
N CYS A 281 41.86 -52.99 21.27
CA CYS A 281 42.15 -52.92 22.71
C CYS A 281 43.59 -53.33 23.04
N MET A 282 44.31 -52.52 23.81
CA MET A 282 45.29 -52.95 24.82
C MET A 282 45.40 -51.88 25.93
N PRO A 283 45.40 -52.24 27.22
CA PRO A 283 45.52 -51.27 28.30
C PRO A 283 47.00 -51.08 28.68
N VAL A 284 47.46 -49.83 28.72
CA VAL A 284 48.76 -49.47 29.33
C VAL A 284 48.51 -48.43 30.42
N ARG A 285 49.12 -48.70 31.58
CA ARG A 285 49.02 -47.99 32.86
C ARG A 285 49.51 -46.54 32.78
N THR A 286 48.92 -45.70 33.63
CA THR A 286 49.38 -44.36 34.09
C THR A 286 50.71 -44.47 34.88
N PRO A 287 51.47 -43.39 35.22
CA PRO A 287 51.04 -41.99 35.43
C PRO A 287 52.05 -40.86 35.04
N GLU A 288 51.68 -39.63 35.44
CA GLU A 288 52.51 -38.42 35.72
C GLU A 288 52.63 -37.31 34.65
N ASP A 289 51.84 -36.26 34.90
CA ASP A 289 52.20 -34.85 35.04
C ASP A 289 53.13 -34.17 34.03
N THR A 290 52.58 -33.22 33.27
CA THR A 290 53.10 -31.84 33.26
C THR A 290 52.11 -30.81 32.71
N VAL A 291 52.00 -29.74 33.49
CA VAL A 291 51.29 -28.47 33.38
C VAL A 291 51.57 -27.72 32.06
N TYR A 292 50.55 -27.11 31.44
CA TYR A 292 50.45 -25.64 31.25
C TYR A 292 49.09 -25.21 30.66
N GLU A 293 48.62 -24.08 31.20
CA GLU A 293 47.32 -23.43 31.12
C GLU A 293 46.88 -23.01 29.71
N ASN A 294 45.57 -22.84 29.51
CA ASN A 294 45.03 -21.50 29.20
C ASN A 294 43.51 -21.42 29.39
N PHE A 295 43.14 -20.39 30.16
CA PHE A 295 41.82 -19.94 30.54
C PHE A 295 41.00 -19.41 29.35
N ILE A 296 39.74 -19.83 29.22
CA ILE A 296 38.61 -18.92 28.93
C ILE A 296 37.38 -19.45 29.69
N GLN A 297 36.93 -18.67 30.68
CA GLN A 297 35.68 -18.86 31.42
C GLN A 297 34.48 -18.64 30.50
N ASN A 298 33.64 -19.67 30.34
CA ASN A 298 32.29 -19.53 29.79
C ASN A 298 31.33 -19.09 30.91
N PRO A 299 30.45 -18.11 30.69
CA PRO A 299 29.47 -17.71 31.69
C PRO A 299 28.36 -18.78 31.84
N ASN A 300 28.07 -19.09 33.11
CA ASN A 300 27.11 -20.08 33.58
C ASN A 300 25.69 -19.83 33.05
N PHE A 301 25.17 -20.77 32.25
CA PHE A 301 23.73 -20.92 32.04
C PHE A 301 23.17 -21.82 33.14
N THR A 302 22.51 -21.22 34.13
CA THR A 302 21.79 -21.94 35.17
C THR A 302 20.54 -22.59 34.56
N ARG A 303 20.59 -23.91 34.32
CA ARG A 303 19.40 -24.74 34.06
C ARG A 303 18.63 -24.89 35.38
N LEU A 304 17.43 -24.33 35.45
CA LEU A 304 16.48 -24.64 36.51
C LEU A 304 15.86 -26.01 36.24
N THR A 305 16.12 -26.97 37.13
CA THR A 305 15.37 -28.23 37.23
C THR A 305 14.17 -28.04 38.17
N PRO A 306 12.98 -28.59 37.87
CA PRO A 306 11.88 -28.60 38.81
C PRO A 306 12.00 -29.84 39.71
N ASP A 307 12.36 -29.64 40.97
CA ASP A 307 12.25 -30.69 41.97
C ASP A 307 10.81 -30.83 42.44
N SER A 308 10.23 -31.97 42.08
CA SER A 308 9.04 -32.56 42.69
C SER A 308 9.41 -33.12 44.05
N THR A 309 8.75 -32.70 45.13
CA THR A 309 8.46 -33.56 46.30
C THR A 309 7.22 -33.05 47.04
N TYR A 310 6.31 -33.97 47.33
CA TYR A 310 5.04 -33.86 48.06
C TYR A 310 5.17 -33.40 49.52
N GLY A 311 4.08 -32.88 50.09
CA GLY A 311 3.91 -32.78 51.54
C GLY A 311 2.56 -32.20 52.01
N ILE A 312 1.54 -33.06 52.08
CA ILE A 312 0.27 -32.99 52.85
C ILE A 312 -0.77 -31.94 52.43
#